data_AF-A0A821JE75-F1
#
_entry.id   AF-A0A821JE75-F1
#
_cell.length_a   1.000
_cell.length_b   1.000
_cell.length_c   1.000
_cell.angle_alpha   90.00
_cell.angle_beta   90.00
_cell.angle_gamma   90.00
#
_symmetry.space_group_name_H-M   'P 1'
#
loop_
_entity.id
_entity.type
_entity.pdbx_description
1 polymer ?
#
loop_
_entity_poly.entity_id
_entity_poly.type
_entity_poly.pdbx_seq_one_letter_code
_entity_poly.pdbx_strand_id
1 'polypeptide(L)'
;HHQFQEKLNYLLQKLVQSFCDLGARAFDVVKGDELKNLVKTLFSVGRGTSRSSIEIIDLLPHPTTISRNFTRLYEEYKIQLIDICEQLTSFCLIADQCTEAHTG
;
A
#
# COMPACT_ATOMS: atom_id res chain seq x y z
N HIS A 1 -3.74 7.37 -34.15
CA HIS A 1 -3.44 6.66 -32.88
C HIS A 1 -1.95 6.66 -32.51
N HIS A 2 -1.00 6.41 -33.43
CA HIS A 2 0.43 6.36 -33.13
C HIS A 2 1.00 7.63 -32.48
N GLN A 3 0.78 8.80 -33.09
CA GLN A 3 1.26 10.10 -32.57
C GLN A 3 0.72 10.44 -31.16
N PHE A 4 -0.50 10.01 -30.83
CA PHE A 4 -1.06 10.21 -29.50
C PHE A 4 -0.33 9.36 -28.45
N GLN A 5 -0.06 8.10 -28.78
CA GLN A 5 0.68 7.19 -27.91
C GLN A 5 2.12 7.67 -27.68
N GLU A 6 2.81 8.15 -28.72
CA GLU A 6 4.15 8.72 -28.60
C GLU A 6 4.19 9.95 -27.69
N LYS A 7 3.22 10.86 -27.84
CA LYS A 7 3.12 12.05 -27.00
C LYS A 7 2.80 11.70 -25.54
N LEU A 8 1.93 10.71 -25.32
CA LEU A 8 1.62 10.21 -23.98
C LEU A 8 2.86 9.60 -23.32
N ASN A 9 3.58 8.73 -24.03
CA ASN A 9 4.80 8.10 -23.54
C ASN A 9 5.88 9.13 -23.18
N TYR A 10 6.05 10.16 -24.02
CA TYR A 10 6.97 11.26 -23.74
C TYR A 10 6.62 12.03 -22.44
N LEU A 11 5.35 12.33 -22.23
CA LEU A 11 4.89 13.01 -21.01
C LEU A 11 5.07 12.14 -19.77
N LEU A 12 4.77 10.85 -19.86
CA LEU A 12 4.98 9.90 -18.77
C LEU A 12 6.47 9.77 -18.42
N GLN A 13 7.34 9.68 -19.42
CA GLN A 13 8.78 9.63 -19.21
C GLN A 13 9.29 10.89 -18.50
N LYS A 14 8.84 12.07 -18.93
CA LYS A 14 9.18 13.33 -18.25
C LYS A 14 8.71 13.37 -16.80
N LEU A 15 7.49 12.92 -16.54
CA LEU A 15 6.93 12.88 -15.18
C LEU A 15 7.78 11.97 -14.27
N VAL A 16 8.10 10.76 -14.74
CA VAL A 16 8.94 9.81 -14.01
C VAL A 16 10.32 10.39 -13.74
N GLN A 17 10.95 10.98 -14.76
CA GLN A 17 12.26 11.61 -14.63
C GLN A 17 12.25 12.71 -13.57
N SER A 18 11.29 13.65 -13.64
CA SER A 18 11.17 14.72 -12.65
C SER A 18 10.90 14.19 -11.24
N PHE A 19 10.08 13.15 -11.09
CA PHE A 19 9.83 12.52 -9.79
C PHE A 19 11.11 11.91 -9.18
N CYS A 20 11.90 11.21 -9.99
CA CYS A 20 13.17 10.62 -9.57
C CYS A 20 14.22 11.69 -9.24
N ASP A 21 14.38 12.70 -10.10
CA ASP A 21 15.40 13.73 -9.93
C ASP A 21 15.10 14.64 -8.72
N LEU A 22 13.89 15.17 -8.63
CA LEU A 22 13.50 16.07 -7.54
C LEU A 22 13.43 15.36 -6.19
N GLY A 23 13.04 14.09 -6.20
CA GLY A 23 12.96 13.26 -5.01
C GLY A 23 14.26 12.55 -4.64
N ALA A 24 15.30 12.66 -5.46
CA ALA A 24 16.51 11.82 -5.39
C ALA A 24 16.17 10.32 -5.21
N ARG A 25 15.20 9.83 -5.99
CA ARG A 25 14.68 8.46 -5.92
C ARG A 25 15.25 7.60 -7.04
N ALA A 26 15.52 6.34 -6.73
CA ALA A 26 15.89 5.36 -7.75
C ALA A 26 14.73 5.10 -8.72
N PHE A 27 15.05 4.81 -9.98
CA PHE A 27 14.08 4.57 -11.05
C PHE A 27 13.28 3.28 -10.88
N ASP A 28 13.76 2.33 -10.10
CA ASP A 28 13.05 1.09 -9.80
C ASP A 28 11.80 1.32 -8.94
N VAL A 29 11.77 2.39 -8.13
CA VAL A 29 10.60 2.78 -7.31
C VAL A 29 9.34 2.93 -8.16
N VAL A 30 9.44 3.42 -9.40
CA VAL A 30 8.28 3.55 -10.30
C VAL A 30 7.75 2.23 -10.85
N LYS A 31 8.52 1.14 -10.70
CA LYS A 31 8.10 -0.22 -11.09
C LYS A 31 7.33 -0.93 -9.97
N GLY A 32 7.42 -0.45 -8.73
CA GLY A 32 6.75 -1.03 -7.56
C GLY A 32 5.22 -0.95 -7.67
N ASP A 33 4.54 -1.99 -7.21
CA ASP A 33 3.08 -2.09 -7.31
C ASP A 33 2.38 -1.15 -6.33
N GLU A 34 3.01 -0.80 -5.22
CA GLU A 34 2.52 0.15 -4.23
C GLU A 34 2.33 1.53 -4.84
N LEU A 35 3.31 2.01 -5.61
CA LEU A 35 3.21 3.30 -6.28
C LEU A 35 2.18 3.26 -7.41
N LYS A 36 2.08 2.15 -8.17
CA LYS A 36 1.01 1.98 -9.16
C LYS A 36 -0.37 2.03 -8.51
N ASN A 37 -0.54 1.38 -7.37
CA ASN A 37 -1.79 1.36 -6.62
C ASN A 37 -2.13 2.75 -6.07
N LEU A 38 -1.15 3.47 -5.52
CA LEU A 38 -1.33 4.86 -5.10
C LEU A 38 -1.80 5.74 -6.26
N VAL A 39 -1.12 5.68 -7.41
CA VAL A 39 -1.50 6.45 -8.61
C VAL A 39 -2.92 6.11 -9.08
N LYS A 40 -3.29 4.82 -9.11
CA LYS A 40 -4.66 4.39 -9.43
C LYS A 40 -5.70 4.98 -8.47
N THR A 41 -5.40 4.98 -7.17
CA THR A 41 -6.27 5.60 -6.16
C THR A 41 -6.42 7.10 -6.40
N LEU A 42 -5.32 7.82 -6.67
CA LEU A 42 -5.35 9.25 -6.97
C LEU A 42 -6.20 9.55 -8.22
N PHE A 43 -6.08 8.74 -9.28
CA PHE A 43 -6.95 8.86 -10.45
C PHE A 43 -8.42 8.57 -10.14
N SER A 44 -8.69 7.59 -9.26
CA SER A 44 -10.06 7.29 -8.84
C SER A 44 -10.68 8.44 -8.07
N VAL A 45 -9.93 9.06 -7.15
CA VAL A 45 -10.37 10.25 -6.41
C VAL A 45 -10.64 11.39 -7.39
N GLY A 46 -9.70 11.69 -8.29
CA GLY A 46 -9.87 12.75 -9.29
C GLY A 46 -11.09 12.56 -10.21
N ARG A 47 -11.45 11.32 -10.54
CA ARG A 47 -12.67 11.02 -11.32
C ARG A 47 -13.96 11.07 -10.50
N GLY A 48 -13.88 10.71 -9.22
CA GLY A 48 -15.04 10.62 -8.33
C GLY A 48 -15.50 11.97 -7.77
N THR A 49 -14.65 12.99 -7.80
CA THR A 49 -15.00 14.32 -7.33
C THR A 49 -15.61 15.18 -8.43
N SER A 50 -16.78 15.78 -8.16
CA SER A 50 -17.41 16.81 -9.01
C SER A 50 -16.75 18.19 -8.89
N ARG A 51 -15.67 18.32 -8.12
CA ARG A 51 -14.92 19.56 -7.96
C ARG A 51 -14.08 19.83 -9.21
N SER A 52 -14.13 21.07 -9.67
CA SER A 52 -13.36 21.57 -10.81
C SER A 52 -11.84 21.62 -10.53
N SER A 53 -11.43 21.66 -9.27
CA SER A 53 -10.04 21.52 -8.85
C SER A 53 -9.97 20.80 -7.49
N ILE A 54 -9.06 19.83 -7.39
CA ILE A 54 -8.59 19.28 -6.12
C ILE A 54 -7.19 19.84 -5.92
N GLU A 55 -6.99 20.56 -4.82
CA GLU A 55 -5.65 20.97 -4.41
C GLU A 55 -4.89 19.74 -3.90
N ILE A 56 -3.68 19.51 -4.41
CA ILE A 56 -2.86 18.33 -4.05
C ILE A 56 -2.56 18.30 -2.55
N ILE A 57 -2.43 19.46 -1.91
CA ILE A 57 -2.13 19.59 -0.48
C ILE A 57 -3.25 19.03 0.41
N ASP A 58 -4.49 19.03 -0.08
CA ASP A 58 -5.64 18.48 0.64
C ASP A 58 -5.77 16.96 0.44
N LEU A 59 -5.09 16.41 -0.57
CA LEU A 59 -5.18 15.01 -0.95
C LEU A 59 -4.09 14.16 -0.30
N LEU A 60 -2.88 14.70 -0.17
CA LEU A 60 -1.73 13.98 0.36
C LEU A 60 -1.50 14.31 1.84
N PRO A 61 -1.45 13.30 2.73
CA PRO A 61 -1.20 13.55 4.14
C PRO A 61 0.22 14.06 4.37
N HIS A 62 0.38 14.95 5.36
CA HIS A 62 1.69 15.36 5.83
C HIS A 62 2.54 14.15 6.28
N PRO A 63 3.87 14.14 6.09
CA PRO A 63 4.72 12.99 6.46
C PRO A 63 4.57 12.51 7.90
N THR A 64 4.32 13.41 8.85
CA THR A 64 4.07 13.04 10.25
C THR A 64 2.76 12.27 10.43
N THR A 65 1.73 12.58 9.64
CA THR A 65 0.47 11.83 9.61
C THR A 65 0.70 10.42 9.06
N ILE A 66 1.50 10.29 7.99
CA ILE A 66 1.89 8.98 7.44
C ILE A 66 2.61 8.16 8.51
N SER A 67 3.60 8.75 9.18
CA SER A 67 4.37 8.08 10.24
C SER A 67 3.48 7.61 11.39
N ARG A 68 2.60 8.47 11.92
CA ARG A 68 1.66 8.11 13.00
C ARG A 68 0.71 6.99 12.57
N ASN A 69 0.17 7.08 11.35
CA ASN A 69 -0.72 6.05 10.83
C ASN A 69 0.00 4.72 10.67
N PHE A 70 1.25 4.72 10.20
CA PHE A 70 2.05 3.51 10.07
C PHE A 70 2.29 2.84 11.42
N THR A 71 2.67 3.62 12.45
CA THR A 71 2.85 3.10 13.81
C THR A 71 1.54 2.52 14.36
N ARG A 72 0.42 3.22 14.19
CA ARG A 72 -0.90 2.73 14.64
C ARG A 72 -1.28 1.41 13.96
N LEU A 73 -1.17 1.35 12.63
CA LEU A 73 -1.49 0.14 11.85
C LEU A 73 -0.60 -1.05 12.25
N TYR A 74 0.68 -0.78 12.53
CA TYR A 74 1.60 -1.81 12.98
C TYR A 74 1.18 -2.40 14.34
N GLU A 75 0.82 -1.57 15.31
CA GLU A 75 0.35 -2.06 16.62
C GLU A 75 -0.98 -2.84 16.49
N GLU A 76 -1.91 -2.37 15.66
CA GLU A 76 -3.15 -3.09 15.37
C GLU A 76 -2.89 -4.47 14.75
N TYR A 77 -1.98 -4.53 13.78
CA TYR A 77 -1.61 -5.79 13.13
C TYR A 77 -0.90 -6.75 14.09
N LYS A 78 -0.03 -6.22 14.95
CA LYS A 78 0.65 -7.01 15.99
C LYS A 78 -0.32 -7.66 16.95
N ILE A 79 -1.35 -6.93 17.40
CA ILE A 79 -2.39 -7.49 18.28
C ILE A 79 -3.12 -8.63 17.58
N GLN A 80 -3.54 -8.43 16.32
CA GLN A 80 -4.22 -9.48 15.54
C GLN A 80 -3.35 -10.73 15.37
N LEU A 81 -2.04 -10.56 15.15
CA LEU A 81 -1.12 -11.69 15.06
C LEU A 81 -0.98 -12.45 16.37
N ILE A 82 -0.94 -11.75 17.51
CA ILE A 82 -0.90 -12.39 18.84
C ILE A 82 -2.17 -13.23 19.04
N ASP A 83 -3.35 -12.67 18.76
CA ASP A 83 -4.62 -13.37 18.90
C ASP A 83 -4.66 -14.65 18.03
N ILE A 84 -4.19 -14.57 16.78
CA ILE A 84 -4.11 -15.72 15.88
C ILE A 84 -3.13 -16.77 16.44
N CYS A 85 -1.97 -16.36 16.94
CA CYS A 85 -0.99 -17.27 17.52
C CYS A 85 -1.53 -18.00 18.77
N GLU A 86 -2.27 -17.30 19.63
CA GLU A 86 -2.90 -17.90 20.82
C GLU A 86 -3.98 -18.92 20.44
N GLN A 87 -4.80 -18.61 19.43
CA GLN A 87 -5.81 -19.53 18.90
C GLN A 87 -5.16 -20.78 18.29
N LEU A 88 -4.11 -20.61 17.48
CA LEU A 88 -3.37 -21.73 16.90
C LEU A 88 -2.70 -22.60 17.97
N THR A 89 -2.10 -21.98 18.99
CA THR A 89 -1.50 -22.72 20.11
C THR A 89 -2.54 -23.55 20.85
N SER A 90 -3.70 -22.98 21.14
CA SER A 90 -4.82 -23.69 21.78
C SER A 90 -5.30 -24.86 20.92
N PHE A 91 -5.40 -24.68 19.61
CA PHE A 91 -5.78 -25.74 18.67
C PHE A 91 -4.76 -26.88 18.66
N CYS A 92 -3.45 -26.58 18.63
CA CYS A 92 -2.40 -27.59 18.69
C CYS A 92 -2.46 -28.42 19.97
N LEU A 93 -2.65 -27.79 21.13
CA LEU A 93 -2.76 -28.50 22.41
C LEU A 93 -3.95 -29.47 22.44
N ILE A 94 -5.09 -29.09 21.85
CA ILE A 94 -6.26 -29.97 21.73
C ILE A 94 -5.94 -31.14 20.80
N ALA A 95 -5.29 -30.88 19.66
CA ALA A 95 -4.91 -31.91 18.72
C ALA A 95 -3.98 -32.95 19.37
N ASP A 96 -2.97 -32.52 20.13
CA ASP A 96 -2.05 -33.41 20.84
C ASP A 96 -2.80 -34.32 21.83
N GLN A 97 -3.71 -33.76 22.63
CA GLN A 97 -4.55 -34.52 23.58
C GLN A 97 -5.44 -35.57 22.89
N CYS A 98 -6.03 -35.24 21.74
CA CYS A 98 -6.82 -36.19 20.97
C CYS A 98 -5.97 -37.32 20.38
N THR A 99 -4.72 -37.02 20.01
CA THR A 99 -3.82 -38.01 19.42
C THR A 99 -3.36 -39.01 20.48
N GLU A 100 -3.00 -38.52 21.68
CA GLU A 100 -2.62 -39.37 22.82
C GLU A 100 -3.76 -40.31 23.26
N ALA A 101 -5.01 -39.83 23.25
CA ALA A 101 -6.19 -40.61 23.63
C ALA A 101 -6.57 -41.72 22.63
N HIS A 102 -5.97 -41.77 21.43
CA HIS A 102 -6.25 -42.80 20.42
C HIS A 102 -5.10 -43.81 20.24
N THR A 103 -3.92 -43.53 20.81
CA THR A 103 -2.77 -44.44 20.81
C THR A 103 -2.51 -45.14 22.15
N GLY A 104 -3.30 -44.82 23.19
CA GLY A 104 -3.28 -45.46 24.52
C GLY A 104 -4.22 -46.64 24.66
#